data_AF-A0AAE8NFS7-F1
#
_entry.id   AF-A0AAE8NFS7-F1
#
_cell.length_a   1.000
_cell.length_b   1.000
_cell.length_c   1.000
_cell.angle_alpha   90.00
_cell.angle_beta   90.00
_cell.angle_gamma   90.00
#
_symmetry.space_group_name_H-M   'P 1'
#
loop_
_entity.id
_entity.type
_entity.pdbx_description
1 polymer ?
#
loop_
_entity_poly.entity_id
_entity_poly.type
_entity_poly.pdbx_seq_one_letter_code
_entity_poly.pdbx_strand_id
1 'polypeptide(L)' 'MSCEKCRSFSGTSSNYEYLGINISRHAELYRCKNCGQLLEIVAEVRAPYFLTLEQAKEHFPDARKDLENLAP' A
#
# COMPACT_ATOMS: atom_id res chain seq x y z
N MET A 1 9.79 5.63 4.25
CA MET A 1 8.50 5.92 4.93
C MET A 1 8.33 4.94 6.07
N SER A 2 7.78 5.36 7.21
CA SER A 2 7.54 4.50 8.37
C SER A 2 6.17 3.83 8.24
N CYS A 3 6.07 2.53 8.57
CA CYS A 3 4.76 1.89 8.70
C CYS A 3 4.12 2.24 10.03
N GLU A 4 2.86 2.67 10.03
CA GLU A 4 2.12 3.02 11.25
C GLU A 4 2.06 1.86 12.24
N LYS A 5 1.85 0.62 11.75
CA LYS A 5 1.83 -0.59 12.58
C LYS A 5 3.21 -0.99 13.10
N CYS A 6 4.26 -0.88 12.28
CA CYS A 6 5.62 -1.24 12.72
C CYS A 6 6.32 -0.11 13.48
N ARG A 7 5.80 1.13 13.40
CA ARG A 7 6.28 2.39 13.99
C ARG A 7 7.70 2.84 13.60
N SER A 8 8.58 1.93 13.25
CA SER A 8 9.95 2.18 12.83
C SER A 8 10.42 1.04 11.94
N PHE A 9 11.00 1.37 10.79
CA PHE A 9 11.88 0.44 10.11
C PHE A 9 13.28 0.75 10.63
N SER A 10 13.92 -0.21 11.30
CA SER A 10 15.28 -0.09 11.83
C SER A 10 16.37 0.00 10.75
N GLY A 11 16.00 0.31 9.49
CA GLY A 11 16.90 0.36 8.34
C GLY A 11 16.59 1.53 7.40
N THR A 12 17.58 1.90 6.59
CA THR A 12 17.51 2.99 5.60
C THR A 12 16.66 2.65 4.37
N SER A 13 16.30 1.39 4.17
CA SER A 13 15.48 0.92 3.05
C SER A 13 13.98 0.97 3.39
N SER A 14 13.19 1.55 2.50
CA SER A 14 11.72 1.47 2.59
C SER A 14 11.28 0.01 2.55
N ASN A 15 10.66 -0.49 3.62
CA ASN A 15 10.17 -1.88 3.72
C ASN A 15 8.80 -2.07 3.06
N TYR A 16 8.57 -1.30 2.00
CA TYR A 16 7.35 -1.32 1.22
C TYR A 16 7.61 -2.00 -0.12
N GLU A 17 6.68 -2.85 -0.51
CA GLU A 17 6.58 -3.47 -1.83
C GLU A 17 5.56 -2.72 -2.65
N TYR A 18 5.89 -2.39 -3.89
CA TYR A 18 4.93 -1.84 -4.84
C TYR A 18 4.00 -2.96 -5.33
N LEU A 19 2.70 -2.72 -5.31
CA LEU A 19 1.70 -3.67 -5.78
C LEU A 19 0.99 -3.21 -7.06
N GLY A 20 0.91 -1.90 -7.31
CA GLY A 20 0.20 -1.41 -8.50
C GLY A 20 -0.05 0.09 -8.50
N ILE A 21 -0.63 0.56 -9.59
CA ILE A 21 -1.02 1.96 -9.79
C ILE A 21 -2.47 1.99 -10.28
N ASN A 22 -3.24 2.96 -9.80
CA ASN A 22 -4.50 3.35 -10.40
C ASN A 22 -4.30 4.70 -11.09
N ILE A 23 -4.30 4.68 -12.42
CA ILE A 23 -4.07 5.87 -13.25
C ILE A 23 -5.21 6.87 -13.05
N SER A 24 -6.47 6.43 -13.00
CA SER A 24 -7.63 7.32 -12.82
C SER A 24 -7.61 8.07 -11.48
N ARG A 25 -7.04 7.45 -10.44
CA ARG A 25 -6.87 8.07 -9.12
C ARG A 25 -5.53 8.79 -8.97
N HIS A 26 -4.64 8.69 -9.94
CA HIS A 26 -3.25 9.16 -9.85
C HIS A 26 -2.57 8.66 -8.56
N ALA A 27 -2.81 7.37 -8.26
CA ALA A 27 -2.47 6.78 -6.97
C ALA A 27 -1.67 5.49 -7.15
N GLU A 28 -0.71 5.26 -6.27
CA GLU A 28 0.11 4.05 -6.21
C GLU A 28 -0.18 3.27 -4.92
N LEU A 29 -0.19 1.94 -5.03
CA LEU A 29 -0.43 1.01 -3.94
C LEU A 29 0.87 0.36 -3.51
N TYR A 30 1.13 0.39 -2.21
CA TYR A 30 2.25 -0.30 -1.59
C TYR A 30 1.81 -1.16 -0.40
N ARG A 31 2.59 -2.19 -0.10
CA ARG A 31 2.40 -3.12 1.01
C ARG A 31 3.63 -3.18 1.89
N CYS A 32 3.44 -3.10 3.20
CA CYS A 32 4.52 -3.35 4.16
C CYS A 32 4.91 -4.83 4.11
N LYS A 33 6.17 -5.12 3.78
CA LYS A 33 6.70 -6.49 3.73
C LYS A 33 6.68 -7.20 5.08
N ASN A 34 6.69 -6.45 6.19
CA ASN A 34 6.77 -6.99 7.54
C ASN A 34 5.40 -7.32 8.16
N CYS A 35 4.41 -6.44 8.03
CA CYS A 35 3.10 -6.60 8.67
C CYS A 35 1.92 -6.65 7.70
N GLY A 36 2.18 -6.53 6.39
CA GLY A 36 1.15 -6.55 5.35
C GLY A 36 0.29 -5.29 5.26
N GLN A 37 0.57 -4.23 6.03
CA GLN A 37 -0.20 -2.97 5.96
C GLN A 37 -0.16 -2.39 4.55
N LEU A 38 -1.34 -2.08 4.01
CA LEU A 38 -1.50 -1.46 2.70
C LEU A 38 -1.50 0.07 2.84
N LEU A 39 -0.88 0.74 1.89
CA LEU A 39 -0.92 2.19 1.77
C LEU A 39 -1.13 2.63 0.33
N GLU A 40 -1.86 3.71 0.17
CA GLU A 40 -2.08 4.43 -1.07
C GLU A 40 -1.34 5.77 -1.02
N ILE A 41 -0.55 6.06 -2.04
CA ILE A 41 0.08 7.37 -2.25
C ILE A 41 -0.60 8.01 -3.43
N VAL A 42 -1.34 9.09 -3.19
CA VAL A 42 -1.98 9.88 -4.24
C VAL A 42 -1.07 11.06 -4.57
N ALA A 43 -0.76 11.28 -5.85
CA ALA A 43 0.19 12.31 -6.28
C ALA A 43 -0.20 13.73 -5.82
N GLU A 44 -1.49 14.00 -5.71
CA GLU A 44 -2.05 15.31 -5.32
C GLU A 44 -2.09 15.52 -3.79
N VAL A 45 -1.76 14.49 -3.00
CA VAL A 45 -1.91 14.52 -1.54
C VAL A 45 -0.55 14.50 -0.84
N ARG A 46 -0.41 15.33 0.20
CA ARG A 46 0.85 15.47 0.95
C ARG A 46 1.16 14.32 1.92
N ALA A 47 0.25 13.37 2.08
CA ALA A 47 0.36 12.27 3.03
C ALA A 47 -0.19 10.96 2.44
N PRO A 48 0.38 9.80 2.83
CA PRO A 48 -0.14 8.50 2.42
C PRO A 48 -1.45 8.17 3.17
N TYR A 49 -2.34 7.43 2.51
CA TYR A 49 -3.53 6.85 3.12
C TYR A 49 -3.28 5.38 3.48
N PHE A 50 -3.67 4.95 4.67
CA PHE A 50 -3.64 3.54 5.04
C PHE A 50 -4.97 2.90 4.66
N LEU A 51 -4.90 1.81 3.90
CA LEU A 51 -6.08 1.12 3.39
C LEU A 51 -6.32 -0.21 4.12
N THR A 52 -7.58 -0.60 4.24
CA THR A 52 -7.97 -2.00 4.45
C THR A 52 -7.81 -2.79 3.17
N LEU A 53 -7.86 -4.13 3.26
CA LEU A 53 -7.81 -4.99 2.08
C LEU A 53 -8.99 -4.73 1.13
N GLU A 54 -10.18 -4.49 1.66
CA GLU A 54 -11.37 -4.20 0.85
C GLU A 54 -11.23 -2.87 0.10
N GLN A 55 -10.77 -1.82 0.79
CA GLN A 55 -10.51 -0.52 0.17
C GLN A 55 -9.43 -0.61 -0.91
N ALA A 56 -8.36 -1.37 -0.65
CA ALA A 56 -7.32 -1.58 -1.66
C ALA A 56 -7.84 -2.31 -2.89
N LYS A 57 -8.74 -3.30 -2.74
CA LYS A 57 -9.36 -4.00 -3.87
C LYS A 57 -10.31 -3.10 -4.68
N GLU A 58 -10.99 -2.18 -4.00
CA GLU A 58 -11.86 -1.19 -4.66
C GLU A 58 -11.04 -0.12 -5.39
N HIS A 59 -10.01 0.43 -4.74
CA HIS A 59 -9.17 1.48 -5.29
C HIS A 59 -8.20 0.96 -6.35
N PHE A 60 -7.78 -0.31 -6.29
CA PHE A 60 -6.79 -0.89 -7.21
C PHE A 60 -7.32 -2.20 -7.81
N PRO A 61 -8.29 -2.13 -8.74
CA PRO A 61 -8.88 -3.31 -9.35
C PRO A 61 -7.85 -4.15 -10.12
N ASP A 62 -6.81 -3.53 -10.69
CA ASP A 62 -5.76 -4.23 -11.42
C ASP A 62 -4.82 -5.03 -10.50
N ALA A 63 -4.63 -4.57 -9.26
CA ALA A 63 -3.84 -5.27 -8.24
C ALA A 63 -4.67 -6.30 -7.45
N ARG A 64 -5.93 -6.53 -7.83
CA ARG A 64 -6.87 -7.37 -7.05
C ARG A 64 -6.38 -8.81 -6.90
N LYS A 65 -5.75 -9.39 -7.93
CA LYS A 65 -5.19 -10.75 -7.86
C LYS A 65 -4.07 -10.84 -6.83
N ASP A 66 -3.16 -9.88 -6.83
CA ASP A 66 -2.06 -9.82 -5.86
C ASP A 66 -2.61 -9.62 -4.44
N LEU A 67 -3.62 -8.76 -4.28
CA LEU A 67 -4.31 -8.53 -3.00
C LEU A 67 -5.08 -9.75 -2.49
N GLU A 68 -5.67 -10.55 -3.37
CA GLU A 68 -6.37 -11.80 -3.00
C GLU A 68 -5.42 -12.86 -2.47
N ASN A 69 -4.17 -12.90 -2.96
CA ASN A 69 -3.12 -13.78 -2.46
C ASN A 69 -2.53 -13.34 -1.10
N LEU A 70 -2.96 -12.19 -0.55
CA LEU A 70 -2.50 -11.70 0.75
C LEU A 70 -3.37 -12.15 1.93
N ALA A 71 -4.54 -12.74 1.66
CA ALA A 71 -5.36 -13.34 2.70
C ALA A 71 -4.76 -14.70 3.09
N PRO A 72 -4.48 -14.96 4.38
CA PRO A 72 -4.05 -16.27 4.86
C PRO A 72 -5.14 -17.34 4.69
#